data_AF-A0A348WPA8-F1
#
_entry.id   AF-A0A348WPA8-F1
#
_cell.length_a   1.000
_cell.length_b   1.000
_cell.length_c   1.000
_cell.angle_alpha   90.00
_cell.angle_beta   90.00
_cell.angle_gamma   90.00
#
_symmetry.space_group_name_H-M   'P 1'
#
loop_
_entity.id
_entity.type
_entity.pdbx_description
1 polymer ?
#
loop_
_entity_poly.entity_id
_entity_poly.type
_entity_poly.pdbx_seq_one_letter_code
_entity_poly.pdbx_strand_id
1 'polypeptide(L)'
;MIKSAIITSSIMLAALSGAFASAQTQRTETEAQQRIDAFVSEQSEALGIAPEKLQQWLAKARRNEDVLAAIQKPWEAKPWYQYYPIFLTDKRRAAGVRFWQAHQDELERAAQKFGVPERIIVAIIGIET
;
A
#
# COMPACT_ATOMS: atom_id res chain seq x y z
N MET A 1 -56.00 2.98 -35.14
CA MET A 1 -54.90 3.85 -34.68
C MET A 1 -54.22 3.25 -33.45
N ILE A 2 -53.19 2.44 -33.70
CA ILE A 2 -51.92 2.23 -32.98
C ILE A 2 -51.86 2.70 -31.49
N LYS A 3 -52.09 1.78 -30.54
CA LYS A 3 -51.67 1.92 -29.12
C LYS A 3 -51.30 0.56 -28.49
N SER A 4 -50.34 -0.14 -29.08
CA SER A 4 -49.65 -1.29 -28.46
C SER A 4 -48.17 -1.19 -28.81
N ALA A 5 -47.32 -0.62 -27.94
CA ALA A 5 -45.86 -0.68 -28.12
C ALA A 5 -44.99 -0.24 -26.92
N ILE A 6 -45.48 0.50 -25.92
CA ILE A 6 -44.56 1.27 -25.06
C ILE A 6 -44.22 0.60 -23.70
N ILE A 7 -45.01 -0.37 -23.22
CA ILE A 7 -44.82 -0.90 -21.86
C ILE A 7 -43.80 -2.06 -21.78
N THR A 8 -43.46 -2.74 -22.88
CA THR A 8 -42.48 -3.84 -22.89
C THR A 8 -41.01 -3.38 -22.94
N SER A 9 -40.72 -2.10 -23.23
CA SER A 9 -39.34 -1.62 -23.42
C SER A 9 -38.61 -1.27 -22.10
N SER A 10 -39.35 -0.90 -21.05
CA SER A 10 -38.73 -0.45 -19.78
C SER A 10 -38.30 -1.61 -18.85
N ILE A 11 -38.93 -2.79 -18.97
CA ILE A 11 -38.56 -4.00 -18.20
C ILE A 11 -37.34 -4.69 -18.83
N MET A 12 -37.20 -4.65 -20.16
CA MET A 12 -36.00 -5.15 -20.85
C MET A 12 -34.76 -4.31 -20.54
N LEU A 13 -34.89 -2.98 -20.42
CA LEU A 13 -33.75 -2.10 -20.14
C LEU A 13 -33.16 -2.31 -18.73
N ALA A 14 -34.00 -2.58 -17.72
CA ALA A 14 -33.54 -2.91 -16.37
C ALA A 14 -32.88 -4.30 -16.26
N ALA A 15 -33.38 -5.29 -17.02
CA ALA A 15 -32.80 -6.64 -17.06
C ALA A 15 -31.45 -6.69 -17.78
N LEU A 16 -31.26 -5.88 -18.84
CA LEU A 16 -29.96 -5.76 -19.50
C LEU A 16 -28.92 -5.13 -18.56
N SER A 17 -29.25 -4.05 -17.84
CA SER A 17 -28.30 -3.37 -16.93
C SER A 17 -27.78 -4.27 -15.80
N GLY A 18 -28.61 -5.16 -15.25
CA GLY A 18 -28.20 -6.11 -14.21
C GLY A 18 -27.20 -7.17 -14.72
N ALA A 19 -27.43 -7.69 -15.92
CA ALA A 19 -26.55 -8.70 -16.54
C ALA A 19 -25.17 -8.13 -16.92
N PHE A 20 -25.10 -6.86 -17.33
CA PHE A 20 -23.82 -6.20 -17.60
C PHE A 20 -23.00 -5.92 -16.33
N ALA A 21 -23.65 -5.51 -15.24
CA ALA A 21 -22.97 -5.26 -13.97
C ALA A 21 -22.42 -6.54 -13.32
N SER A 22 -23.18 -7.65 -13.38
CA SER A 22 -22.70 -8.95 -12.90
C SER A 22 -21.55 -9.49 -13.74
N ALA A 23 -21.63 -9.38 -15.08
CA ALA A 23 -20.56 -9.80 -15.98
C ALA A 23 -19.26 -9.00 -15.77
N GLN A 24 -19.36 -7.70 -15.50
CA GLN A 24 -18.20 -6.85 -15.23
C GLN A 24 -17.53 -7.20 -13.90
N THR A 25 -18.32 -7.47 -12.85
CA THR A 25 -17.83 -7.88 -11.54
C THR A 25 -17.11 -9.23 -11.62
N GLN A 26 -17.71 -10.19 -12.32
CA GLN A 26 -17.13 -11.52 -12.49
C GLN A 26 -15.84 -11.51 -13.31
N ARG A 27 -15.73 -10.63 -14.33
CA ARG A 27 -14.48 -10.41 -15.07
C ARG A 27 -13.38 -9.84 -14.19
N THR A 28 -13.69 -8.83 -13.37
CA THR A 28 -12.70 -8.22 -12.49
C THR A 28 -12.21 -9.17 -11.38
N GLU A 29 -13.08 -10.02 -10.84
CA GLU A 29 -12.70 -11.08 -9.91
C GLU A 29 -11.81 -12.14 -10.59
N THR A 30 -12.15 -12.53 -11.82
CA THR A 30 -11.36 -13.49 -12.61
C THR A 30 -9.97 -12.95 -12.92
N GLU A 31 -9.89 -11.69 -13.37
CA GLU A 31 -8.62 -11.00 -13.64
C GLU A 31 -7.77 -10.86 -12.37
N ALA A 32 -8.39 -10.53 -11.23
CA ALA A 32 -7.70 -10.46 -9.95
C ALA A 32 -7.13 -11.83 -9.54
N GLN A 33 -7.91 -12.91 -9.69
CA GLN A 33 -7.46 -14.26 -9.40
C GLN A 33 -6.29 -14.68 -10.31
N GLN A 34 -6.36 -14.39 -11.61
CA GLN A 34 -5.26 -14.65 -12.54
C GLN A 34 -3.97 -13.96 -12.13
N ARG A 35 -4.06 -12.71 -11.65
CA ARG A 35 -2.89 -11.97 -11.14
C ARG A 35 -2.34 -12.58 -9.86
N ILE A 36 -3.21 -13.07 -8.97
CA ILE A 36 -2.81 -13.80 -7.75
C ILE A 36 -2.08 -15.09 -8.12
N ASP A 37 -2.62 -15.87 -9.06
CA ASP A 37 -2.02 -17.14 -9.49
C ASP A 37 -0.66 -16.92 -10.16
N ALA A 38 -0.56 -15.90 -11.02
CA ALA A 38 0.70 -15.49 -11.63
C ALA A 38 1.75 -15.09 -10.57
N PHE A 39 1.35 -14.30 -9.58
CA PHE A 39 2.21 -13.93 -8.46
C PHE A 39 2.67 -15.14 -7.64
N VAL A 40 1.76 -16.08 -7.35
CA VAL A 40 2.11 -17.31 -6.63
C VAL A 40 3.13 -18.13 -7.42
N SER A 41 2.94 -18.27 -8.73
CA SER A 41 3.89 -18.98 -9.59
C SER A 41 5.27 -18.30 -9.59
N GLU A 42 5.31 -16.99 -9.82
CA GLU A 42 6.54 -16.21 -9.86
C GLU A 42 7.31 -16.27 -8.54
N GLN A 43 6.62 -16.07 -7.42
CA GLN A 43 7.26 -16.07 -6.10
C GLN A 43 7.64 -17.48 -5.64
N SER A 44 6.89 -18.51 -6.06
CA SER A 44 7.27 -19.91 -5.80
C SER A 44 8.60 -20.24 -6.47
N GLU A 45 8.80 -19.81 -7.71
CA GLU A 45 10.05 -20.02 -8.45
C GLU A 45 11.18 -19.17 -7.86
N ALA A 46 10.95 -17.88 -7.63
CA ALA A 46 11.98 -16.94 -7.18
C ALA A 46 12.47 -17.22 -5.74
N LEU A 47 11.57 -17.63 -4.85
CA LEU A 47 11.86 -17.78 -3.41
C LEU A 47 11.91 -19.24 -2.94
N GLY A 48 11.56 -20.21 -3.80
CA GLY A 48 11.48 -21.63 -3.45
C GLY A 48 10.40 -21.96 -2.41
N ILE A 49 9.36 -21.13 -2.32
CA ILE A 49 8.26 -21.31 -1.37
C ILE A 49 7.14 -22.10 -2.05
N ALA A 50 6.67 -23.19 -1.42
CA ALA A 50 5.57 -24.01 -1.96
C ALA A 50 4.33 -23.15 -2.31
N PRO A 51 3.72 -23.31 -3.51
CA PRO A 51 2.56 -22.54 -3.94
C PRO A 51 1.40 -22.55 -2.95
N GLU A 52 1.15 -23.70 -2.31
CA GLU A 52 0.07 -23.89 -1.35
C GLU A 52 0.26 -22.99 -0.11
N LYS A 53 1.52 -22.78 0.30
CA LYS A 53 1.87 -21.92 1.42
C LYS A 53 1.65 -20.45 1.09
N LEU A 54 2.02 -20.03 -0.12
CA LEU A 54 1.75 -18.67 -0.61
C LEU A 54 0.24 -18.40 -0.69
N GLN A 55 -0.53 -19.34 -1.24
CA GLN A 55 -1.99 -19.26 -1.28
C GLN A 55 -2.61 -19.16 0.12
N GLN A 56 -2.13 -19.94 1.08
CA GLN A 56 -2.60 -19.88 2.48
C GLN A 56 -2.34 -18.52 3.14
N TRP A 57 -1.22 -17.87 2.83
CA TRP A 57 -0.94 -16.51 3.31
C TRP A 57 -1.84 -15.47 2.63
N LEU A 58 -1.96 -15.54 1.31
CA LEU A 58 -2.81 -14.62 0.54
C LEU A 58 -4.29 -14.75 0.91
N ALA A 59 -4.78 -15.95 1.23
CA ALA A 59 -6.14 -16.17 1.72
C ALA A 59 -6.45 -15.45 3.06
N LYS A 60 -5.41 -15.11 3.84
CA LYS A 60 -5.55 -14.32 5.08
C LYS A 60 -5.44 -12.82 4.83
N ALA A 61 -4.95 -12.40 3.66
CA ALA A 61 -4.83 -11.01 3.31
C ALA A 61 -6.23 -10.39 3.14
N ARG A 62 -6.34 -9.11 3.49
CA ARG A 62 -7.57 -8.35 3.28
C ARG A 62 -7.22 -7.11 2.48
N ARG A 63 -8.05 -6.80 1.50
CA ARG A 63 -7.98 -5.52 0.79
C ARG A 63 -8.17 -4.38 1.80
N ASN A 64 -7.26 -3.42 1.78
CA ASN A 64 -7.29 -2.27 2.68
C ASN A 64 -7.60 -1.00 1.87
N GLU A 65 -8.84 -0.50 2.01
CA GLU A 65 -9.27 0.69 1.26
C GLU A 65 -8.51 1.96 1.68
N ASP A 66 -8.04 2.06 2.93
CA ASP A 66 -7.26 3.22 3.39
C ASP A 66 -5.90 3.29 2.68
N VAL A 67 -5.27 2.12 2.45
CA VAL A 67 -4.02 2.03 1.68
C VAL A 67 -4.26 2.42 0.22
N LEU A 68 -5.34 1.92 -0.39
CA LEU A 68 -5.70 2.25 -1.77
C LEU A 68 -6.06 3.72 -1.93
N ALA A 69 -6.71 4.33 -0.95
CA ALA A 69 -7.01 5.76 -0.94
C ALA A 69 -5.74 6.59 -0.72
N ALA A 70 -4.82 6.15 0.14
CA ALA A 70 -3.58 6.86 0.42
C ALA A 70 -2.65 6.89 -0.80
N ILE A 71 -2.49 5.77 -1.52
CA ILE A 71 -1.60 5.71 -2.70
C ILE A 71 -2.11 6.53 -3.88
N GLN A 72 -3.41 6.80 -3.95
CA GLN A 72 -4.03 7.62 -5.00
C GLN A 72 -3.91 9.12 -4.75
N LYS A 73 -3.48 9.56 -3.56
CA LYS A 73 -3.31 10.98 -3.26
C LYS A 73 -1.95 11.46 -3.77
N PRO A 74 -1.88 12.28 -4.84
CA PRO A 74 -0.61 12.88 -5.24
C PRO A 74 -0.11 13.78 -4.10
N TRP A 75 1.11 13.54 -3.64
CA TRP A 75 1.74 14.44 -2.67
C TRP A 75 2.47 15.55 -3.42
N GLU A 76 1.91 16.76 -3.38
CA GLU A 76 2.63 17.95 -3.83
C GLU A 76 3.78 18.26 -2.86
N ALA A 77 5.00 18.43 -3.39
CA ALA A 77 6.15 18.80 -2.59
C ALA A 77 5.94 20.21 -2.00
N LYS A 78 5.61 20.28 -0.71
CA LYS A 78 5.58 21.54 0.04
C LYS A 78 6.92 22.28 -0.14
N PRO A 79 6.92 23.62 -0.31
CA PRO A 79 8.15 24.40 -0.24
C PRO A 79 8.93 24.11 1.04
N TRP A 80 10.26 24.08 0.96
CA TRP A 80 11.13 23.67 2.07
C TRP A 80 10.81 24.36 3.40
N TYR A 81 10.51 25.67 3.37
CA TYR A 81 10.19 26.46 4.57
C TYR A 81 8.94 25.98 5.31
N GLN A 82 8.04 25.27 4.63
CA GLN A 82 6.85 24.64 5.23
C GLN A 82 7.10 23.20 5.68
N TYR A 83 8.10 22.53 5.09
CA TYR A 83 8.38 21.12 5.33
C TYR A 83 9.33 20.89 6.51
N TYR A 84 10.45 21.62 6.57
CA TYR A 84 11.45 21.42 7.62
C TYR A 84 10.91 21.56 9.05
N PRO A 85 9.95 22.46 9.37
CA PRO A 85 9.45 22.62 10.74
C PRO A 85 8.73 21.37 11.26
N ILE A 86 8.28 20.46 10.39
CA ILE A 86 7.62 19.20 10.76
C ILE A 86 8.62 18.26 11.49
N PHE A 87 9.91 18.37 11.16
CA PHE A 87 10.96 17.49 11.67
C PHE A 87 11.91 18.19 12.64
N LEU A 88 12.22 19.46 12.42
CA LEU A 88 13.12 20.24 13.29
C LEU A 88 12.36 20.83 14.48
N THR A 89 11.93 19.94 15.39
CA THR A 89 11.20 20.30 16.62
C THR A 89 12.01 19.98 17.87
N ASP A 90 11.77 20.71 18.96
CA ASP A 90 12.40 20.43 20.27
C ASP A 90 12.09 19.02 20.77
N LYS A 91 10.86 18.54 20.53
CA LYS A 91 10.42 17.19 20.89
C LYS A 91 11.28 16.12 20.19
N ARG A 92 11.44 16.23 18.86
CA ARG A 92 12.24 15.28 18.08
C ARG A 92 13.72 15.38 18.43
N ARG A 93 14.27 16.58 18.64
CA ARG A 93 15.65 16.76 19.10
C ARG A 93 15.89 16.04 20.44
N ALA A 94 15.04 16.28 21.43
CA ALA A 94 15.17 15.66 22.75
C ALA A 94 15.03 14.13 22.69
N ALA A 95 14.13 13.61 21.84
CA ALA A 95 14.02 12.18 21.60
C ALA A 95 15.27 11.59 20.95
N GLY A 96 15.83 12.26 19.93
CA GLY A 96 17.06 11.84 19.26
C GLY A 96 18.26 11.82 20.20
N VAL A 97 18.42 12.82 21.08
CA VAL A 97 19.49 12.83 22.09
C VAL A 97 19.33 11.66 23.06
N ARG A 98 18.12 11.38 23.55
CA ARG A 98 17.89 10.23 24.45
C ARG A 98 18.18 8.91 23.76
N PHE A 99 17.75 8.75 22.50
CA PHE A 99 18.01 7.55 21.71
C PHE A 99 19.52 7.35 21.50
N TRP A 100 20.22 8.42 21.13
CA TRP A 100 21.67 8.38 20.95
C TRP A 100 22.39 7.94 22.24
N GLN A 101 22.06 8.55 23.38
CA GLN A 101 22.64 8.22 24.67
C GLN A 101 22.34 6.78 25.11
N ALA A 102 21.15 6.26 24.81
CA ALA A 102 20.76 4.90 25.16
C ALA A 102 21.44 3.81 24.30
N HIS A 103 21.94 4.17 23.12
CA HIS A 103 22.48 3.24 22.12
C HIS A 103 23.87 3.64 21.63
N GLN A 104 24.64 4.34 22.48
CA GLN A 104 25.91 4.95 22.08
C GLN A 104 26.89 3.91 21.53
N ASP A 105 27.05 2.78 22.22
CA ASP A 105 27.97 1.70 21.80
C ASP A 105 27.55 1.07 20.47
N GLU A 106 26.25 0.84 20.24
CA GLU A 106 25.73 0.33 18.97
C GLU A 106 26.00 1.31 17.82
N LEU A 107 25.74 2.59 18.08
CA LEU A 107 25.85 3.65 17.09
C LEU A 107 27.32 3.89 16.74
N GLU A 108 28.23 3.89 17.71
CA GLU A 108 29.67 4.01 17.48
C GLU A 108 30.18 2.83 16.65
N ARG A 109 29.82 1.58 17.00
CA ARG A 109 30.20 0.40 16.20
C ARG A 109 29.69 0.49 14.77
N ALA A 110 28.44 0.92 14.58
CA ALA A 110 27.87 1.10 13.24
C ALA A 110 28.60 2.21 12.47
N ALA A 111 28.91 3.31 13.13
CA ALA A 111 29.64 4.42 12.52
C ALA A 111 31.05 4.01 12.08
N GLN A 112 31.78 3.28 12.91
CA GLN A 112 33.11 2.77 12.56
C GLN A 112 33.06 1.74 11.43
N LYS A 113 32.09 0.81 11.48
CA LYS A 113 31.98 -0.26 10.49
C LYS A 113 31.54 0.23 9.11
N PHE A 114 30.60 1.17 9.07
CA PHE A 114 29.95 1.59 7.82
C PHE A 114 30.33 3.00 7.37
N GLY A 115 31.09 3.76 8.17
CA GLY A 115 31.54 5.12 7.84
C GLY A 115 30.42 6.16 7.87
N VAL A 116 29.28 5.86 8.51
CA VAL A 116 28.13 6.77 8.60
C VAL A 116 28.12 7.43 9.97
N PRO A 117 28.15 8.77 10.08
CA PRO A 117 28.13 9.43 11.39
C PRO A 117 26.88 9.08 12.19
N GLU A 118 27.03 8.86 13.49
CA GLU A 118 25.96 8.47 14.41
C GLU A 118 24.73 9.39 14.32
N ARG A 119 24.97 10.71 14.24
CA ARG A 119 23.90 11.71 14.09
C ARG A 119 23.01 11.48 12.87
N ILE A 120 23.55 10.93 11.77
CA ILE A 120 22.79 10.64 10.55
C ILE A 120 21.91 9.42 10.77
N ILE A 121 22.45 8.37 11.40
CA ILE A 121 21.69 7.16 11.75
C ILE A 121 20.52 7.54 12.67
N VAL A 122 20.79 8.32 13.70
CA VAL A 122 19.77 8.82 14.65
C VAL A 122 18.75 9.70 13.94
N ALA A 123 19.18 10.58 13.04
CA ALA A 123 18.26 11.46 12.29
C ALA A 123 17.32 10.67 11.38
N ILE A 124 17.81 9.63 10.69
CA ILE A 124 16.97 8.78 9.84
C ILE A 124 15.91 8.06 10.70
N ILE A 125 16.32 7.39 11.78
CA ILE A 125 15.39 6.70 12.69
C ILE A 125 14.34 7.67 13.22
N GLY A 126 14.78 8.85 13.66
CA GLY A 126 13.93 9.90 14.20
C GLY A 126 13.09 10.65 13.17
N ILE A 127 13.22 10.39 11.87
CA ILE A 127 12.33 10.89 10.81
C ILE A 127 11.29 9.82 10.45
N GLU A 128 11.73 8.56 10.32
CA GLU A 128 10.90 7.43 9.91
C GLU A 128 9.92 6.96 11.00
N THR A 129 10.24 7.20 12.28
CA THR A 129 9.41 6.83 13.45
C THR A 129 9.19 7.99 14.42
#